data_AF-A0A7R9XPN5-F1
#
_entry.id   AF-A0A7R9XPN5-F1
#
_cell.length_a   1.000
_cell.length_b   1.000
_cell.length_c   1.000
_cell.angle_alpha   90.00
_cell.angle_beta   90.00
_cell.angle_gamma   90.00
#
_symmetry.space_group_name_H-M   'P 1'
#
loop_
_entity.id
_entity.type
_entity.pdbx_description
1 polymer ?
#
loop_
_entity_poly.entity_id
_entity_poly.type
_entity_poly.pdbx_seq_one_letter_code
_entity_poly.pdbx_strand_id
1 'polypeptide(L)'
;GPVFYQKLKHMVLDKVHARARGPRVVLTRQPTEGRSRDGGLRLGEMERDCLIGHGASSLILERLMQSSDVFETFVCSRCGLLAHFDFTNRTPYCTACRSFENIRDVRMPYACKLLFQELSSMSIKVQLTLKDGA
;
A
#
# COMPACT_ATOMS: atom_id res chain seq x y z
N GLY A 1 -22.57 -38.80 -34.95
CA GLY A 1 -24.02 -38.54 -34.97
C GLY A 1 -24.27 -37.09 -34.60
N PRO A 2 -25.41 -36.48 -35.00
CA PRO A 2 -25.74 -35.12 -34.62
C PRO A 2 -26.02 -35.04 -33.11
N VAL A 3 -25.35 -34.09 -32.43
CA VAL A 3 -25.53 -33.82 -30.99
C VAL A 3 -25.99 -32.38 -30.84
N PHE A 4 -27.05 -32.16 -30.06
CA PHE A 4 -27.57 -30.83 -29.77
C PHE A 4 -26.74 -30.16 -28.68
N TYR A 5 -26.25 -28.95 -28.96
CA TYR A 5 -25.47 -28.15 -28.01
C TYR A 5 -26.30 -27.00 -27.46
N GLN A 6 -26.17 -26.76 -26.15
CA GLN A 6 -26.75 -25.60 -25.47
C GLN A 6 -25.66 -24.56 -25.19
N LYS A 7 -25.91 -23.31 -25.56
CA LYS A 7 -25.00 -22.20 -25.28
C LYS A 7 -25.23 -21.67 -23.86
N LEU A 8 -24.16 -21.60 -23.07
CA LEU A 8 -24.19 -21.06 -21.71
C LEU A 8 -24.11 -19.52 -21.70
N LYS A 9 -24.63 -18.91 -20.63
CA LYS A 9 -24.66 -17.44 -20.44
C LYS A 9 -23.29 -16.78 -20.19
N HIS A 10 -22.25 -17.55 -19.87
CA HIS A 10 -20.94 -17.00 -19.51
C HIS A 10 -20.13 -16.65 -20.76
N MET A 11 -20.31 -15.42 -21.24
CA MET A 11 -19.55 -14.90 -22.37
C MET A 11 -18.21 -14.33 -21.93
N VAL A 12 -17.17 -14.51 -22.75
CA VAL A 12 -15.82 -13.96 -22.49
C VAL A 12 -15.85 -12.43 -22.45
N LEU A 13 -16.66 -11.80 -23.29
CA LEU A 13 -16.83 -10.33 -23.35
C LEU A 13 -17.23 -9.74 -21.98
N ASP A 14 -17.97 -10.49 -21.18
CA ASP A 14 -18.41 -10.07 -19.84
C ASP A 14 -17.33 -10.28 -18.77
N LYS A 15 -16.27 -11.04 -19.08
CA LYS A 15 -15.18 -11.38 -18.15
C LYS A 15 -13.88 -10.61 -18.39
N VAL A 16 -13.64 -10.13 -19.62
CA VAL A 16 -12.41 -9.39 -19.93
C VAL A 16 -12.35 -8.11 -19.09
N HIS A 17 -11.28 -7.96 -18.32
CA HIS A 17 -11.04 -6.81 -17.46
C HIS A 17 -9.54 -6.52 -17.38
N ALA A 18 -9.16 -5.26 -17.54
CA ALA A 18 -7.78 -4.81 -17.43
C ALA A 18 -7.75 -3.42 -16.81
N ARG A 19 -6.73 -3.15 -16.01
CA ARG A 19 -6.53 -1.87 -15.35
C ARG A 19 -5.06 -1.52 -15.34
N ALA A 20 -4.73 -0.30 -15.78
CA ALA A 20 -3.40 0.29 -15.63
C ALA A 20 -3.35 1.28 -14.45
N ARG A 21 -4.19 2.33 -14.48
CA ARG A 21 -4.41 3.29 -13.40
C ARG A 21 -5.90 3.55 -13.27
N GLY A 22 -6.35 3.96 -12.09
CA GLY A 22 -7.77 4.16 -11.82
C GLY A 22 -8.03 4.71 -10.42
N PRO A 23 -9.30 4.84 -10.02
CA PRO A 23 -9.68 5.39 -8.73
C PRO A 23 -9.14 4.54 -7.57
N ARG A 24 -8.90 5.21 -6.44
CA ARG A 24 -8.41 4.61 -5.20
C ARG A 24 -9.43 4.79 -4.09
N VAL A 25 -9.47 3.84 -3.16
CA VAL A 25 -10.31 3.91 -1.96
C VAL A 25 -9.80 5.03 -1.06
N VAL A 26 -10.69 5.83 -0.48
CA VAL A 26 -10.31 7.02 0.31
C VAL A 26 -9.50 6.65 1.55
N LEU A 27 -9.91 5.62 2.28
CA LEU A 27 -9.27 5.21 3.54
C LEU A 27 -7.88 4.62 3.29
N THR A 28 -7.77 3.56 2.50
CA THR A 28 -6.52 2.80 2.32
C THR A 28 -5.65 3.29 1.17
N ARG A 29 -6.18 4.16 0.30
CA ARG A 29 -5.53 4.61 -0.95
C ARG A 29 -5.14 3.48 -1.90
N GLN A 30 -5.71 2.30 -1.71
CA GLN A 30 -5.52 1.14 -2.58
C GLN A 30 -6.48 1.18 -3.78
N PRO A 31 -6.19 0.43 -4.85
CA PRO A 31 -7.12 0.22 -5.96
C PRO A 31 -8.52 -0.19 -5.49
N THR A 32 -9.57 0.40 -6.07
CA THR A 32 -10.97 -0.04 -5.87
C THR A 32 -11.20 -1.49 -6.28
N GLU A 33 -12.26 -2.11 -5.78
CA GLU A 33 -12.68 -3.45 -6.19
C GLU A 33 -13.76 -3.41 -7.28
N GLY A 34 -13.78 -4.43 -8.14
CA GLY A 34 -14.84 -4.68 -9.12
C GLY A 34 -14.66 -3.99 -10.48
N ARG A 35 -15.03 -4.70 -11.56
CA ARG A 35 -14.93 -4.21 -12.96
C ARG A 35 -15.72 -2.92 -13.20
N SER A 36 -16.91 -2.80 -12.62
CA SER A 36 -17.78 -1.63 -12.80
C SER A 36 -17.23 -0.33 -12.20
N ARG A 37 -16.22 -0.43 -11.33
CA ARG A 37 -15.56 0.70 -10.67
C ARG A 37 -14.10 0.87 -11.11
N ASP A 38 -13.77 0.33 -12.28
CA ASP A 38 -12.40 0.23 -12.80
C ASP A 38 -11.42 -0.30 -11.74
N GLY A 39 -11.88 -1.32 -11.02
CA GLY A 39 -11.19 -1.91 -9.89
C GLY A 39 -9.94 -2.69 -10.28
N GLY A 40 -8.99 -2.82 -9.35
CA GLY A 40 -7.80 -3.63 -9.53
C GLY A 40 -8.09 -5.11 -9.32
N LEU A 41 -7.16 -5.95 -9.76
CA LEU A 41 -7.11 -7.35 -9.35
C LEU A 41 -6.40 -7.44 -8.00
N ARG A 42 -6.92 -8.29 -7.11
CA ARG A 42 -6.32 -8.54 -5.82
C ARG A 42 -5.10 -9.44 -5.98
N LEU A 43 -3.96 -9.00 -5.44
CA LEU A 43 -2.83 -9.88 -5.16
C LEU A 43 -2.93 -10.27 -3.69
N GLY A 44 -3.35 -11.50 -3.42
CA GLY A 44 -3.53 -12.03 -2.08
C GLY A 44 -2.27 -12.69 -1.52
N GLU A 45 -2.45 -13.38 -0.40
CA GLU A 45 -1.38 -14.07 0.31
C GLU A 45 -0.82 -15.24 -0.50
N MET A 46 -1.69 -16.02 -1.16
CA MET A 46 -1.26 -17.14 -1.99
C MET A 46 -0.41 -16.67 -3.18
N GLU A 47 -0.79 -15.56 -3.83
CA GLU A 47 -0.02 -15.01 -4.94
C GLU A 47 1.32 -14.44 -4.47
N ARG A 48 1.36 -13.80 -3.29
CA ARG A 48 2.61 -13.38 -2.65
C ARG A 48 3.52 -14.59 -2.40
N ASP A 49 2.98 -15.67 -1.85
CA ASP A 49 3.76 -16.84 -1.47
C ASP A 49 4.34 -17.55 -2.72
N CYS A 50 3.60 -17.58 -3.82
CA CYS A 50 4.13 -18.02 -5.12
C CYS A 50 5.34 -17.18 -5.57
N LEU A 51 5.27 -15.85 -5.46
CA LEU A 51 6.38 -14.96 -5.84
C LEU A 51 7.61 -15.14 -4.93
N ILE A 52 7.39 -15.40 -3.64
CA ILE A 52 8.46 -15.70 -2.68
C ILE A 52 9.13 -17.03 -3.04
N GLY A 53 8.35 -18.07 -3.38
CA GLY A 53 8.88 -19.36 -3.81
C GLY A 53 9.77 -19.27 -5.06
N HIS A 54 9.45 -18.35 -5.99
CA HIS A 54 10.29 -18.06 -7.15
C HIS A 54 11.50 -17.16 -6.85
N GLY A 55 11.64 -16.61 -5.64
CA GLY A 55 12.72 -15.69 -5.28
C GLY A 55 12.64 -14.32 -5.97
N ALA A 56 11.47 -13.93 -6.48
CA ALA A 56 11.29 -12.71 -7.26
C ALA A 56 11.10 -11.47 -6.37
N SER A 57 12.11 -11.12 -5.57
CA SER A 57 12.05 -10.05 -4.56
C SER A 57 11.70 -8.67 -5.14
N SER A 58 12.32 -8.28 -6.26
CA SER A 58 12.03 -7.01 -6.94
C SER A 58 10.58 -6.92 -7.42
N LEU A 59 10.04 -8.04 -7.92
CA LEU A 59 8.66 -8.10 -8.40
C LEU A 59 7.66 -7.98 -7.24
N ILE A 60 7.96 -8.58 -6.09
CA ILE A 60 7.16 -8.42 -4.87
C ILE A 60 7.11 -6.95 -4.47
N LEU A 61 8.25 -6.25 -4.46
CA LEU A 61 8.34 -4.84 -4.11
C LEU A 61 7.59 -3.95 -5.11
N GLU A 62 7.71 -4.22 -6.41
CA GLU A 62 6.95 -3.52 -7.45
C GLU A 62 5.44 -3.68 -7.24
N ARG A 63 4.98 -4.92 -7.04
CA ARG A 63 3.56 -5.24 -6.95
C ARG A 63 2.93 -4.77 -5.65
N LEU A 64 3.54 -5.05 -4.50
CA LEU A 64 2.98 -4.71 -3.19
C LEU A 64 3.18 -3.25 -2.78
N MET A 65 4.16 -2.54 -3.34
CA MET A 65 4.45 -1.16 -2.94
C MET A 65 4.29 -0.18 -4.11
N GLN A 66 5.10 -0.31 -5.17
CA GLN A 66 5.19 0.72 -6.21
C GLN A 66 3.89 0.89 -7.00
N SER A 67 3.26 -0.23 -7.38
CA SER A 67 2.04 -0.24 -8.20
C SER A 67 0.74 -0.09 -7.40
N SER A 68 0.78 -0.29 -6.08
CA SER A 68 -0.37 -0.22 -5.19
C SER A 68 -0.46 1.14 -4.49
N ASP A 69 0.17 1.26 -3.32
CA ASP A 69 -0.08 2.33 -2.36
C ASP A 69 1.22 2.92 -1.77
N VAL A 70 2.25 3.10 -2.61
CA VAL A 70 3.48 3.81 -2.22
C VAL A 70 3.16 5.19 -1.61
N PHE A 71 3.74 5.47 -0.45
CA PHE A 71 3.57 6.73 0.26
C PHE A 71 4.88 7.16 0.94
N GLU A 72 5.19 8.46 0.86
CA GLU A 72 6.34 9.06 1.52
C GLU A 72 5.89 9.60 2.88
N THR A 73 6.54 9.12 3.94
CA THR A 73 6.26 9.49 5.33
C THR A 73 7.49 10.07 5.99
N PHE A 74 7.30 10.86 7.03
CA PHE A 74 8.38 11.37 7.85
C PHE A 74 8.45 10.60 9.16
N VAL A 75 9.64 10.17 9.56
CA VAL A 75 9.89 9.45 10.81
C VAL A 75 10.99 10.17 11.58
N CYS A 76 10.77 10.38 12.88
CA CYS A 76 11.78 10.96 13.75
C CYS A 76 12.79 9.88 14.21
N SER A 77 14.07 10.14 14.02
CA SER A 77 15.15 9.19 14.36
C SER A 77 15.29 8.96 15.87
N ARG A 78 14.86 9.93 16.69
CA ARG A 78 14.99 9.86 18.16
C ARG A 78 13.85 9.10 18.84
N CYS A 79 12.60 9.37 18.45
CA CYS A 79 11.43 8.74 19.07
C CYS A 79 10.84 7.57 18.28
N GLY A 80 11.16 7.46 16.99
CA GLY A 80 10.64 6.44 16.08
C GLY A 80 9.17 6.62 15.71
N LEU A 81 8.58 7.78 16.01
CA LEU A 81 7.19 8.09 15.68
C LEU A 81 7.08 8.79 14.33
N LEU A 82 5.92 8.68 13.71
CA LEU A 82 5.56 9.41 12.51
C LEU A 82 5.50 10.92 12.83
N ALA A 83 6.26 11.71 12.07
CA ALA A 83 6.20 13.16 12.09
C ALA A 83 5.18 13.66 11.06
N HIS A 84 4.66 14.87 11.27
CA HIS A 84 3.82 15.54 10.28
C HIS A 84 4.58 16.70 9.65
N PHE A 85 4.14 17.10 8.47
CA PHE A 85 4.73 18.24 7.76
C PHE A 85 3.96 19.50 8.10
N ASP A 86 4.66 20.51 8.61
CA ASP A 86 4.08 21.83 8.83
C ASP A 86 4.20 22.66 7.54
N PHE A 87 3.05 23.01 6.96
CA PHE A 87 3.00 23.80 5.72
C PHE A 87 3.37 25.26 5.92
N THR A 88 3.23 25.80 7.13
CA THR A 88 3.55 27.20 7.42
C THR A 88 5.06 27.43 7.40
N ASN A 89 5.79 26.59 8.13
CA ASN A 89 7.25 26.65 8.23
C ASN A 89 7.97 25.81 7.17
N ARG A 90 7.22 25.09 6.32
CA ARG A 90 7.74 24.15 5.30
C ARG A 90 8.76 23.14 5.85
N THR A 91 8.60 22.73 7.10
CA THR A 91 9.51 21.82 7.78
C THR A 91 8.73 20.66 8.42
N PRO A 92 9.30 19.44 8.45
CA PRO A 92 8.70 18.36 9.19
C PRO A 92 8.85 18.63 10.69
N TYR A 93 7.81 18.34 11.46
CA TYR A 93 7.77 18.56 12.90
C TYR A 93 7.32 17.30 13.64
N CYS A 94 8.08 16.94 14.67
CA CYS A 94 7.74 15.85 15.57
C CYS A 94 7.01 16.39 16.81
N THR A 95 5.75 16.00 16.99
CA THR A 95 4.93 16.40 18.16
C THR A 95 5.47 15.86 19.48
N ALA A 96 6.03 14.65 19.48
CA ALA A 96 6.52 14.00 20.70
C ALA A 96 7.83 14.59 21.21
N CYS A 97 8.79 14.89 20.31
CA CYS A 97 10.08 15.47 20.67
C CYS A 97 10.09 17.00 20.66
N ARG A 98 9.05 17.63 20.09
CA ARG A 98 8.96 19.08 19.83
C ARG A 98 10.18 19.62 19.07
N SER A 99 10.69 18.83 18.14
CA SER A 99 11.89 19.14 17.37
C SER A 99 11.60 19.11 15.87
N PHE A 100 12.30 19.97 15.14
CA PHE A 100 12.40 19.95 13.68
C PHE A 100 13.61 19.14 13.20
N GLU A 101 14.54 18.86 14.11
CA GLU A 101 15.80 18.15 13.82
C GLU A 101 15.61 16.63 13.84
N ASN A 102 16.49 15.92 13.11
CA ASN A 102 16.58 14.45 13.05
C ASN A 102 15.35 13.72 12.51
N ILE A 103 14.61 14.36 11.61
CA ILE A 103 13.51 13.74 10.87
C ILE A 103 14.02 13.26 9.51
N ARG A 104 13.66 12.04 9.15
CA ARG A 104 14.01 11.41 7.88
C ARG A 104 12.75 11.04 7.10
N ASP A 105 12.84 11.10 5.78
CA ASP A 105 11.85 10.59 4.86
C ASP A 105 11.99 9.08 4.69
N VAL A 106 10.86 8.36 4.73
CA VAL A 106 10.78 6.92 4.59
C VAL A 106 9.65 6.58 3.62
N ARG A 107 9.97 5.76 2.63
CA ARG A 107 8.99 5.19 1.69
C ARG A 107 8.41 3.91 2.26
N MET A 108 7.09 3.86 2.40
CA MET A 108 6.36 2.67 2.84
C MET A 108 4.97 2.61 2.19
N PRO A 109 4.31 1.44 2.17
CA PRO A 109 2.90 1.37 1.78
C PRO A 109 2.02 2.21 2.71
N TYR A 110 1.02 2.90 2.16
CA TYR A 110 0.07 3.69 2.92
C TYR A 110 -0.71 2.83 3.92
N ALA A 111 -1.05 1.58 3.54
CA ALA A 111 -1.69 0.63 4.46
C ALA A 111 -0.85 0.38 5.72
N CYS A 112 0.48 0.34 5.61
CA CYS A 112 1.38 0.19 6.75
C CYS A 112 1.35 1.43 7.66
N LYS A 113 1.33 2.64 7.08
CA LYS A 113 1.15 3.88 7.84
C LYS A 113 -0.19 3.87 8.59
N LEU A 114 -1.27 3.46 7.93
CA LEU A 114 -2.60 3.38 8.53
C LEU A 114 -2.62 2.42 9.72
N LEU A 115 -2.01 1.24 9.58
CA LEU A 115 -1.86 0.27 10.68
C LEU A 115 -1.18 0.89 11.90
N PHE A 116 -0.10 1.66 11.70
CA PHE A 116 0.58 2.32 12.82
C PHE A 116 -0.31 3.36 13.51
N GLN A 117 -1.15 4.06 12.76
CA GLN A 117 -2.10 5.03 13.31
C GLN A 117 -3.23 4.33 14.08
N GLU A 118 -3.75 3.22 13.57
CA GLU A 118 -4.77 2.40 14.25
C GLU A 118 -4.23 1.82 15.56
N LEU A 119 -3.02 1.26 15.57
CA LEU A 119 -2.35 0.80 16.79
C LEU A 119 -2.14 1.95 17.80
N SER A 120 -1.71 3.11 17.31
CA SER A 120 -1.52 4.30 18.16
C SER A 120 -2.84 4.78 18.79
N SER A 121 -3.97 4.64 18.07
CA SER A 121 -5.30 4.97 18.59
C SER A 121 -5.75 4.05 19.72
N MET A 122 -5.28 2.79 19.72
CA MET A 122 -5.48 1.82 20.78
C MET A 122 -4.45 1.94 21.92
N SER A 123 -3.77 3.09 22.03
CA SER A 123 -2.72 3.35 23.02
C SER A 123 -1.51 2.41 22.91
N ILE A 124 -1.28 1.79 21.75
CA ILE A 124 -0.10 0.97 21.49
C ILE A 124 0.97 1.83 20.83
N LYS A 125 2.11 2.00 21.51
CA LYS A 125 3.22 2.78 20.99
C LYS A 125 4.03 1.96 19.98
N VAL A 126 3.93 2.30 18.69
CA VAL A 126 4.79 1.74 17.64
C VAL A 126 6.03 2.60 17.47
N GLN A 127 7.22 2.02 17.62
CA GLN A 127 8.49 2.73 17.44
C GLN A 127 9.27 2.15 16.27
N LEU A 128 9.62 3.02 15.31
CA LEU A 128 10.46 2.69 14.17
C LEU A 128 11.92 3.03 14.47
N THR A 129 12.79 2.01 14.44
CA THR A 129 14.24 2.21 14.52
C THR A 129 14.80 2.36 13.12
N LEU A 130 15.21 3.58 12.77
CA LEU A 130 15.87 3.85 11.50
C LEU A 130 17.31 3.36 11.56
N LYS A 131 17.76 2.72 10.49
CA LYS A 131 19.17 2.40 10.24
C LYS A 131 19.52 2.94 8.88
N ASP A 132 20.70 3.55 8.77
CA ASP A 132 21.23 3.93 7.47
C ASP A 132 21.50 2.66 6.66
N GLY A 133 21.08 2.67 5.39
CA GLY A 133 21.41 1.60 4.46
C GLY A 133 22.91 1.60 4.18
N ALA A 134 23.54 0.44 4.31
CA ALA A 134 24.91 0.21 3.86
C ALA A 134 25.01 0.30 2.33
#